data_AF-A0A7V2XZF9-F1
#
_entry.id   AF-A0A7V2XZF9-F1
#
_cell.length_a   1.000
_cell.length_b   1.000
_cell.length_c   1.000
_cell.angle_alpha   90.00
_cell.angle_beta   90.00
_cell.angle_gamma   90.00
#
_symmetry.space_group_name_H-M   'P 1'
#
loop_
_entity.id
_entity.type
_entity.pdbx_description
1 polymer ?
#
loop_
_entity_poly.entity_id
_entity_poly.type
_entity_poly.pdbx_seq_one_letter_code
_entity_poly.pdbx_strand_id
1 'polypeptide(L)'
;MAGSKRLDRFLYEKEKPFLTRLFLLPLYLLSVPYGLVVKAKNQAYEARLLSRKRLPCPVLSIGNLTVGGTGKTPLTMALAERLSREGISVAILSRGYKRKGAKEAVVSDGRQILLGPKE
;
A
#
# COMPACT_ATOMS: atom_id res chain seq x y z
N MET A 1 22.75 -9.26 -6.80
CA MET A 1 21.37 -9.50 -6.28
C MET A 1 21.33 -10.25 -4.93
N ALA A 2 22.41 -10.25 -4.12
CA ALA A 2 22.49 -10.94 -2.82
C ALA A 2 22.46 -10.00 -1.59
N GLY A 3 22.59 -8.68 -1.79
CA GLY A 3 22.64 -7.69 -0.71
C GLY A 3 21.29 -7.34 -0.07
N SER A 4 20.19 -7.41 -0.82
CA SER A 4 18.85 -7.07 -0.29
C SER A 4 18.36 -8.07 0.76
N LYS A 5 18.56 -9.37 0.52
CA LYS A 5 18.09 -10.44 1.43
C LYS A 5 18.74 -10.39 2.83
N ARG A 6 19.98 -9.91 2.95
CA ARG A 6 20.67 -9.75 4.25
C ARG A 6 20.16 -8.53 5.01
N LEU A 7 19.90 -7.43 4.30
CA LEU A 7 19.33 -6.22 4.90
C LEU A 7 17.89 -6.45 5.38
N ASP A 8 17.08 -7.13 4.57
CA ASP A 8 15.69 -7.45 4.93
C ASP A 8 15.64 -8.31 6.20
N ARG A 9 16.52 -9.30 6.31
CA ARG A 9 16.65 -10.14 7.52
C ARG A 9 17.03 -9.30 8.73
N PHE A 10 18.08 -8.47 8.62
CA PHE A 10 18.56 -7.61 9.71
C PHE A 10 17.52 -6.59 10.21
N LEU A 11 16.70 -6.05 9.29
CA LEU A 11 15.67 -5.07 9.64
C LEU A 11 14.45 -5.72 10.30
N TYR A 12 14.04 -6.90 9.85
CA TYR A 12 12.81 -7.58 10.30
C TYR A 12 13.00 -8.67 11.37
N GLU A 13 14.23 -9.01 11.76
CA GLU A 13 14.48 -9.97 12.84
C GLU A 13 13.96 -9.43 14.19
N LYS A 14 13.15 -10.26 14.88
CA LYS A 14 12.44 -9.91 16.11
C LYS A 14 13.38 -9.87 17.33
N GLU A 15 14.47 -10.62 17.29
CA GLU A 15 15.54 -10.62 18.30
C GLU A 15 16.79 -9.97 17.72
N LYS A 16 17.19 -8.82 18.26
CA LYS A 16 18.34 -8.05 17.78
C LYS A 16 19.46 -8.04 18.82
N PRO A 17 20.70 -8.44 18.47
CA PRO A 17 21.87 -8.29 19.34
C PRO A 17 22.04 -6.84 19.81
N PHE A 18 22.66 -6.63 20.98
CA PHE A 18 22.86 -5.30 21.58
C PHE A 18 23.52 -4.29 20.62
N LEU A 19 24.55 -4.72 19.89
CA LEU A 19 25.27 -3.91 18.89
C LEU A 19 24.37 -3.45 17.73
N THR A 20 23.43 -4.30 17.31
CA THR A 20 22.46 -3.99 16.26
C THR A 20 21.47 -2.92 16.68
N ARG A 21 21.07 -2.90 17.96
CA ARG A 21 20.20 -1.84 18.51
C ARG A 21 20.89 -0.48 18.51
N LEU A 22 22.19 -0.43 18.84
CA LEU A 22 22.97 0.80 18.81
C LEU A 22 23.10 1.34 17.37
N PHE A 23 23.32 0.46 16.39
CA PHE A 23 23.39 0.85 14.98
C PHE A 23 22.04 1.35 14.43
N LEU A 24 20.92 0.82 14.92
CA LEU A 24 19.58 1.24 14.50
C LEU A 24 19.05 2.46 15.27
N LEU A 25 19.78 2.96 16.28
CA LEU A 25 19.37 4.09 17.11
C LEU A 25 19.00 5.35 16.30
N PRO A 26 19.77 5.76 15.26
CA PRO A 26 19.40 6.89 14.42
C PRO A 26 18.07 6.67 13.70
N LEU A 27 17.86 5.47 13.16
CA LEU A 27 16.62 5.13 12.47
C LEU A 27 15.42 5.06 13.43
N TYR A 28 15.67 4.61 14.68
CA TYR A 28 14.67 4.65 15.74
C TYR A 28 14.29 6.09 16.11
N LEU A 29 15.27 6.99 16.26
CA LEU A 29 15.01 8.40 16.53
C LEU A 29 14.20 9.06 15.42
N LEU A 30 14.44 8.71 14.15
CA LEU A 30 13.61 9.17 13.02
C LEU A 30 12.20 8.53 13.02
N SER A 31 12.05 7.33 13.57
CA SER A 31 10.75 6.64 13.61
C SER A 31 9.76 7.27 14.59
N VAL A 32 10.24 7.90 15.66
CA VAL A 32 9.41 8.56 16.67
C VAL A 32 8.58 9.73 16.09
N PRO A 33 9.17 10.75 15.45
CA PRO A 33 8.41 11.83 14.85
C PRO A 33 7.53 11.33 13.70
N TYR A 34 8.00 10.35 12.91
CA TYR A 34 7.17 9.72 11.88
C TYR A 34 5.91 9.09 12.48
N GLY A 35 6.06 8.31 13.56
CA GLY A 35 4.94 7.70 14.28
C GLY A 35 3.98 8.73 14.88
N LEU A 36 4.51 9.82 15.43
CA LEU A 36 3.69 10.92 15.96
C LEU A 36 2.85 11.58 14.86
N VAL A 37 3.46 11.89 13.72
CA VAL A 37 2.75 12.48 12.56
C VAL A 37 1.66 11.54 12.04
N VAL A 38 1.94 10.24 11.92
CA VAL A 38 0.95 9.25 11.48
C VAL A 38 -0.21 9.16 12.48
N LYS A 39 0.07 9.13 13.79
CA LYS A 39 -0.95 9.13 14.84
C LYS A 39 -1.83 10.38 14.79
N ALA A 40 -1.20 11.56 14.74
CA ALA A 40 -1.93 12.83 14.65
C ALA A 40 -2.82 12.87 13.39
N LYS A 41 -2.32 12.40 12.25
CA LYS A 41 -3.11 12.30 11.02
C LYS A 41 -4.32 11.37 11.18
N ASN A 42 -4.13 10.21 11.78
CA ASN A 42 -5.23 9.25 12.01
C ASN A 42 -6.29 9.83 12.96
N GLN A 43 -5.85 10.47 14.05
CA GLN A 43 -6.75 11.16 14.97
C GLN A 43 -7.54 12.28 14.29
N ALA A 44 -6.91 13.07 13.41
CA ALA A 44 -7.60 14.11 12.65
C ALA A 44 -8.67 13.52 11.69
N TYR A 45 -8.41 12.35 11.10
CA TYR A 45 -9.44 11.63 10.35
C TYR A 45 -10.57 11.15 11.26
N GLU A 46 -10.26 10.49 12.38
CA GLU A 46 -11.24 9.98 13.35
C GLU A 46 -12.14 11.08 13.91
N ALA A 47 -11.55 12.21 14.30
CA ALA A 47 -12.23 13.42 14.75
C ALA A 47 -13.03 14.14 13.65
N ARG A 48 -13.04 13.62 12.42
CA ARG A 48 -13.72 14.20 11.24
C ARG A 48 -13.23 15.62 10.87
N LEU A 49 -12.04 16.00 11.33
CA LEU A 49 -11.41 17.27 10.97
C LEU A 49 -10.91 17.27 9.51
N LEU A 50 -10.58 16.08 8.99
CA LEU A 50 -10.18 15.89 7.60
C LEU A 50 -11.36 15.41 6.75
N SER A 51 -11.47 15.98 5.53
CA SER A 51 -12.52 15.65 4.57
C SER A 51 -12.45 14.18 4.13
N ARG A 52 -13.61 13.51 4.14
CA ARG A 52 -13.79 12.14 3.64
C ARG A 52 -14.71 12.19 2.43
N LYS A 53 -14.24 11.73 1.26
CA LYS A 53 -15.10 11.55 0.08
C LYS A 53 -15.81 10.20 0.17
N ARG A 54 -17.14 10.18 0.01
CA ARG A 54 -17.92 8.95 -0.14
C ARG A 54 -18.27 8.77 -1.60
N LEU A 55 -18.05 7.57 -2.12
CA LEU A 55 -18.48 7.19 -3.46
C LEU A 55 -19.91 6.62 -3.40
N PRO A 56 -20.69 6.72 -4.49
CA PRO A 56 -22.06 6.19 -4.55
C PRO A 56 -22.12 4.65 -4.64
N CYS A 57 -20.97 3.97 -4.61
CA CYS A 57 -20.85 2.52 -4.67
C CYS A 57 -20.10 1.97 -3.44
N PRO A 58 -20.26 0.67 -3.11
CA PRO A 58 -19.44 0.02 -2.10
C PRO A 58 -17.95 0.08 -2.45
N VAL A 59 -17.12 0.45 -1.46
CA VAL A 59 -15.66 0.56 -1.63
C VAL A 59 -14.97 -0.41 -0.69
N LEU A 60 -14.16 -1.31 -1.24
CA LEU A 60 -13.30 -2.20 -0.47
C LEU A 60 -11.83 -1.77 -0.57
N SER A 61 -11.21 -1.47 0.56
CA SER A 61 -9.80 -1.12 0.63
C SER A 61 -8.95 -2.34 0.95
N ILE A 62 -8.05 -2.71 0.05
CA ILE A 62 -7.10 -3.82 0.24
C ILE A 62 -5.71 -3.22 0.52
N GLY A 63 -5.34 -3.22 1.80
CA GLY A 63 -4.10 -2.63 2.31
C GLY A 63 -3.21 -3.64 3.02
N ASN A 64 -2.04 -3.18 3.46
CA ASN A 64 -1.17 -3.94 4.34
C ASN A 64 -0.40 -2.99 5.26
N LEU A 65 -0.06 -3.46 6.46
CA LEU A 65 0.67 -2.68 7.47
C LEU A 65 2.18 -2.67 7.25
N THR A 66 2.72 -3.66 6.53
CA THR A 66 4.15 -3.78 6.24
C THR A 66 4.48 -3.39 4.79
N VAL A 67 5.71 -2.92 4.56
CA VAL A 67 6.23 -2.66 3.22
C VAL A 67 6.67 -3.99 2.58
N GLY A 68 6.36 -4.21 1.31
CA GLY A 68 6.74 -5.42 0.58
C GLY A 68 5.60 -6.16 -0.14
N GLY A 69 5.95 -7.31 -0.73
CA GLY A 69 5.06 -8.19 -1.50
C GLY A 69 4.13 -9.00 -0.60
N THR A 70 3.13 -8.34 -0.04
CA THR A 70 2.28 -8.92 1.02
C THR A 70 0.99 -9.53 0.49
N GLY A 71 1.04 -10.12 -0.72
CA GLY A 71 -0.09 -10.79 -1.34
C GLY A 71 -1.29 -9.90 -1.71
N LYS A 72 -1.20 -8.56 -1.55
CA LYS A 72 -2.30 -7.63 -1.90
C LYS A 72 -2.79 -7.84 -3.32
N THR A 73 -1.86 -7.87 -4.30
CA THR A 73 -2.22 -8.02 -5.71
C THR A 73 -2.89 -9.37 -6.02
N PRO A 74 -2.33 -10.53 -5.63
CA PRO A 74 -3.04 -11.81 -5.76
C PRO A 74 -4.42 -11.83 -5.09
N LEU A 75 -4.54 -11.26 -3.88
CA LEU A 75 -5.81 -11.18 -3.15
C LEU A 75 -6.84 -10.30 -3.89
N THR A 76 -6.42 -9.14 -4.37
CA THR A 76 -7.27 -8.23 -5.15
C THR A 76 -7.77 -8.92 -6.41
N MET A 77 -6.91 -9.63 -7.13
CA MET A 77 -7.29 -10.38 -8.34
C MET A 77 -8.32 -11.47 -8.03
N ALA A 78 -8.03 -12.33 -7.04
CA ALA A 78 -8.92 -13.42 -6.66
C ALA A 78 -10.30 -12.91 -6.21
N LEU A 79 -10.34 -11.79 -5.48
CA LEU A 79 -11.59 -11.19 -5.04
C LEU A 79 -12.37 -10.57 -6.20
N ALA A 80 -11.69 -9.82 -7.08
CA ALA A 80 -12.33 -9.22 -8.24
C ALA A 80 -12.93 -10.29 -9.18
N GLU A 81 -12.20 -11.37 -9.43
CA GLU A 81 -12.68 -12.51 -10.22
C GLU A 81 -13.88 -13.20 -9.59
N ARG A 82 -13.88 -13.39 -8.27
CA ARG A 82 -15.01 -14.00 -7.56
C ARG A 82 -16.27 -13.14 -7.65
N LEU A 83 -16.16 -11.85 -7.34
CA LEU A 83 -17.29 -10.92 -7.42
C LEU A 83 -17.80 -10.77 -8.85
N SER A 84 -16.90 -10.75 -9.83
CA SER A 84 -17.28 -10.73 -11.25
C SER A 84 -18.04 -11.99 -11.67
N ARG A 85 -17.65 -13.17 -11.16
CA ARG A 85 -18.39 -14.43 -11.39
C ARG A 85 -19.78 -14.43 -10.75
N GLU A 86 -19.96 -13.69 -9.66
CA GLU A 86 -21.27 -13.46 -9.02
C GLU A 86 -22.10 -12.38 -9.76
N GLY A 87 -21.63 -11.87 -10.91
CA GLY A 87 -22.34 -10.88 -11.73
C GLY A 87 -22.16 -9.44 -11.27
N ILE A 88 -21.25 -9.17 -10.33
CA ILE A 88 -21.00 -7.83 -9.78
C ILE A 88 -19.94 -7.14 -10.63
N SER A 89 -20.25 -5.93 -11.13
CA SER A 89 -19.28 -5.08 -11.83
C SER A 89 -18.22 -4.55 -10.85
N VAL A 90 -16.96 -4.93 -11.05
CA VAL A 90 -15.83 -4.53 -10.19
C VAL A 90 -14.90 -3.56 -10.92
N ALA A 91 -14.52 -2.48 -10.25
CA ALA A 91 -13.45 -1.58 -10.70
C ALA A 91 -12.29 -1.60 -9.70
N ILE A 92 -11.07 -1.79 -10.20
CA ILE A 92 -9.86 -1.81 -9.37
C ILE A 92 -9.16 -0.45 -9.46
N LEU A 93 -9.10 0.25 -8.33
CA LEU A 93 -8.36 1.51 -8.20
C LEU A 93 -6.94 1.22 -7.71
N SER A 94 -5.94 1.55 -8.54
CA SER A 94 -4.53 1.48 -8.18
C SER A 94 -3.90 2.86 -8.19
N ARG A 95 -2.94 3.09 -7.28
CA ARG A 95 -2.24 4.37 -7.13
C ARG A 95 -1.35 4.74 -8.33
N GLY A 96 -0.98 3.77 -9.19
CA GLY A 96 -0.07 4.02 -10.31
C GLY A 96 1.34 4.41 -9.87
N TYR A 97 1.89 3.73 -8.86
CA TYR A 97 3.22 4.03 -8.32
C TYR A 97 4.29 3.98 -9.42
N LYS A 98 5.09 5.05 -9.55
CA LYS A 98 6.12 5.27 -10.60
C LYS A 98 5.59 5.46 -12.04
N ARG A 99 4.28 5.66 -12.26
CA ARG A 99 3.75 6.03 -13.59
C ARG A 99 4.32 7.36 -14.06
N LYS A 100 4.53 7.49 -15.37
CA LYS A 100 4.88 8.74 -16.05
C LYS A 100 3.70 9.19 -16.91
N GLY A 101 2.83 10.06 -16.39
CA GLY A 101 1.64 10.47 -17.13
C GLY A 101 0.59 11.17 -16.28
N ALA A 102 -0.64 11.24 -16.78
CA ALA A 102 -1.77 11.91 -16.12
C ALA A 102 -2.08 11.32 -14.74
N LYS A 103 -2.61 12.16 -13.83
CA LYS A 103 -2.97 11.77 -12.45
C LYS A 103 -4.08 10.70 -12.40
N GLU A 104 -4.96 10.68 -13.39
CA GLU A 104 -6.13 9.80 -13.46
C GLU A 104 -6.18 9.20 -14.87
N ALA A 105 -6.23 7.87 -14.95
CA ALA A 105 -6.15 7.17 -16.22
C ALA A 105 -6.84 5.80 -16.12
N VAL A 106 -7.65 5.44 -17.12
CA VAL A 106 -8.28 4.12 -17.21
C VAL A 106 -7.30 3.18 -17.90
N VAL A 107 -6.80 2.19 -17.17
CA VAL A 107 -5.81 1.24 -17.70
C VAL A 107 -6.47 0.14 -18.53
N SER A 108 -7.67 -0.30 -18.12
CA SER A 108 -8.46 -1.30 -18.83
C SER A 108 -9.94 -1.09 -18.53
N ASP A 109 -10.79 -1.37 -19.51
CA ASP A 109 -12.25 -1.40 -19.39
C ASP A 109 -12.79 -2.82 -19.13
N GLY A 110 -11.90 -3.79 -18.90
CA GLY A 110 -12.25 -5.21 -18.72
C GLY A 110 -12.38 -6.00 -20.02
N ARG A 111 -12.26 -5.36 -21.20
CA ARG A 111 -12.24 -6.02 -22.51
C ARG A 111 -10.91 -5.80 -23.24
N GLN A 112 -10.33 -4.61 -23.09
CA GLN A 112 -9.10 -4.19 -23.72
C GLN A 112 -8.21 -3.44 -22.73
N ILE A 113 -6.92 -3.43 -23.01
CA ILE A 113 -5.93 -2.65 -22.28
C ILE A 113 -5.81 -1.32 -23.02
N LEU A 114 -6.16 -0.23 -22.34
CA LEU A 114 -6.18 1.13 -22.88
C LEU A 114 -4.86 1.87 -22.68
N LEU A 115 -4.06 1.45 -21.68
CA LEU A 115 -2.76 2.06 -21.37
C LEU A 115 -1.71 0.98 -21.17
N GLY A 116 -0.58 1.13 -21.86
CA GLY A 116 0.55 0.21 -21.77
C GLY A 116 1.41 0.43 -20.52
N PRO A 117 2.38 -0.47 -20.24
CA PRO A 117 3.23 -0.37 -19.05
C PRO A 117 4.16 0.85 -18.99
N LYS A 118 4.37 1.52 -20.12
CA LYS A 118 5.27 2.68 -20.26
C LYS A 118 4.55 4.03 -20.13
N GLU A 119 3.22 4.00 -20.07
CA GLU A 119 2.30 5.15 -20.03
C GLU A 119 1.67 5.29 -18.63
#